data_AF-A0A453MD81-F1
#
_entry.id   AF-A0A453MD81-F1
#
_cell.length_a   1.000
_cell.length_b   1.000
_cell.length_c   1.000
_cell.angle_alpha   90.00
_cell.angle_beta   90.00
_cell.angle_gamma   90.00
#
_symmetry.space_group_name_H-M   'P 1'
#
loop_
_entity.id
_entity.type
_entity.pdbx_description
1 polymer ?
#
loop_
_entity_poly.entity_id
_entity_poly.type
_entity_poly.pdbx_seq_one_letter_code
_entity_poly.pdbx_strand_id
1 'polypeptide(L)'
;LQHSSDWPVIDPLPSYGRGRELPGGRHQSLIFGSHLTDVIITGANGTIDGQGAIWWDWFYNNTLNYTRPHLVELMYSTNVVISNLTFKNSPFWNIHPVYCRLVF
;
A
#
# COMPACT_ATOMS: atom_id res chain seq x y z
N LEU A 1 9.20 -7.39 -20.39
CA LEU A 1 7.80 -7.15 -19.99
C LEU A 1 7.78 -7.16 -18.47
N GLN A 2 7.03 -6.26 -17.83
CA GLN A 2 6.91 -6.23 -16.37
C GLN A 2 5.83 -7.25 -15.96
N HIS A 3 6.06 -8.01 -14.89
CA HIS A 3 5.12 -9.00 -14.38
C HIS A 3 4.77 -8.68 -12.93
N SER A 4 3.52 -8.95 -12.52
CA SER A 4 3.11 -8.71 -11.12
C SER A 4 3.91 -9.57 -10.13
N SER A 5 4.42 -10.72 -10.56
CA SER A 5 5.31 -11.60 -9.79
C SER A 5 6.65 -10.98 -9.43
N ASP A 6 7.07 -9.92 -10.13
CA ASP A 6 8.31 -9.21 -9.84
C ASP A 6 8.17 -8.33 -8.58
N TRP A 7 6.93 -8.10 -8.12
CA TRP A 7 6.64 -7.32 -6.92
C TRP A 7 6.40 -8.22 -5.70
N PRO A 8 7.00 -7.92 -4.53
CA PRO A 8 6.89 -8.76 -3.35
C PRO A 8 5.45 -9.05 -2.93
N VAL A 9 5.20 -10.27 -2.50
CA VAL A 9 3.92 -10.71 -1.92
C VAL A 9 4.13 -10.97 -0.42
N ILE A 10 3.22 -10.43 0.39
CA ILE A 10 3.20 -10.59 1.83
C ILE A 10 1.85 -11.18 2.27
N ASP A 11 1.82 -11.64 3.52
CA ASP A 11 0.64 -12.21 4.12
C ASP A 11 -0.56 -11.24 4.10
N PRO A 12 -1.79 -11.77 4.02
CA PRO A 12 -2.98 -10.94 4.14
C PRO A 12 -3.03 -10.26 5.51
N LEU A 13 -3.80 -9.17 5.59
CA LEU A 13 -4.03 -8.50 6.88
C LEU A 13 -4.68 -9.47 7.86
N PRO A 14 -4.20 -9.56 9.12
CA PRO A 14 -4.75 -10.50 10.10
C PRO A 14 -6.27 -10.38 10.33
N SER A 15 -6.84 -9.18 10.22
CA SER A 15 -8.29 -8.96 10.34
C SER A 15 -9.09 -9.47 9.14
N TYR A 16 -8.47 -9.71 7.99
CA TYR A 16 -9.16 -10.18 6.79
C TYR A 16 -8.99 -11.69 6.58
N GLY A 17 -7.86 -12.27 7.01
CA GLY A 17 -7.56 -13.70 6.82
C GLY A 17 -7.37 -14.13 5.36
N ARG A 18 -7.47 -13.19 4.41
CA ARG A 18 -7.27 -13.35 2.96
C ARG A 18 -6.95 -12.00 2.31
N GLY A 19 -6.48 -12.03 1.07
CA GLY A 19 -6.37 -10.83 0.25
C GLY A 19 -7.73 -10.15 0.06
N ARG A 20 -7.69 -8.81 0.00
CA ARG A 20 -8.88 -7.96 -0.02
C ARG A 20 -9.65 -8.05 -1.34
N GLU A 21 -8.93 -8.18 -2.45
CA GLU A 21 -9.47 -8.26 -3.81
C GLU A 21 -9.49 -9.70 -4.31
N LEU A 22 -8.39 -10.42 -4.06
CA LEU A 22 -8.17 -11.79 -4.51
C LEU A 22 -7.82 -12.70 -3.31
N PRO A 23 -8.14 -14.00 -3.36
CA PRO A 23 -7.74 -14.93 -2.31
C PRO A 23 -6.21 -15.01 -2.18
N GLY A 24 -5.73 -15.48 -1.02
CA GLY A 24 -4.29 -15.61 -0.75
C GLY A 24 -3.64 -14.34 -0.21
N GLY A 25 -2.38 -14.11 -0.58
CA GLY A 25 -1.59 -12.96 -0.15
C GLY A 25 -1.94 -11.64 -0.85
N ARG A 26 -1.08 -10.65 -0.67
CA ARG A 26 -1.20 -9.32 -1.27
C ARG A 26 0.17 -8.78 -1.66
N HIS A 27 0.22 -7.95 -2.69
CA HIS A 27 1.45 -7.25 -3.03
C HIS A 27 1.79 -6.20 -1.96
N GLN A 28 3.06 -6.09 -1.61
CA GLN A 28 3.55 -5.14 -0.60
C GLN A 28 3.38 -3.70 -1.09
N SER A 29 2.95 -2.80 -0.21
CA SER A 29 2.75 -1.38 -0.54
C SER A 29 4.05 -0.69 -0.99
N LEU A 30 3.95 0.33 -1.84
CA LEU A 30 5.14 1.05 -2.37
C LEU A 30 5.98 1.65 -1.25
N ILE A 31 5.33 2.31 -0.28
CA ILE A 31 5.94 2.69 0.99
C ILE A 31 5.31 1.81 2.06
N PHE A 32 6.12 0.95 2.66
CA PHE A 32 5.68 0.00 3.68
C PHE A 32 6.51 0.14 4.96
N GLY A 33 5.85 0.08 6.11
CA GLY A 33 6.51 0.00 7.42
C GLY A 33 5.66 -0.74 8.43
N SER A 34 6.29 -1.41 9.40
CA SER A 34 5.58 -2.16 10.44
C SER A 34 6.28 -2.06 11.80
N HIS A 35 5.51 -2.00 12.89
CA HIS A 35 6.02 -1.91 14.26
C HIS A 35 6.96 -0.71 14.48
N LEU A 36 6.63 0.43 13.87
CA LEU A 36 7.41 1.66 13.96
C LEU A 36 6.81 2.61 15.00
N THR A 37 7.64 3.50 15.54
CA THR A 37 7.23 4.61 16.40
C THR A 37 7.83 5.89 15.87
N ASP A 38 7.10 7.00 15.98
CA ASP A 38 7.56 8.35 15.58
C ASP A 38 7.89 8.45 14.08
N VAL A 39 6.94 8.03 13.24
CA VAL A 39 7.08 8.06 11.78
C VAL A 39 6.53 9.38 11.24
N ILE A 40 7.35 10.11 10.48
CA ILE A 40 6.93 11.33 9.79
C ILE A 40 7.15 11.18 8.29
N ILE A 41 6.09 11.27 7.51
CA ILE A 41 6.12 11.34 6.05
C ILE A 41 5.58 12.71 5.64
N THR A 42 6.47 13.62 5.24
CA THR A 42 6.09 15.00 4.93
C THR A 42 6.77 15.52 3.66
N GLY A 43 6.33 16.68 3.19
CA GLY A 43 6.91 17.36 2.04
C GLY A 43 6.49 18.83 1.96
N ALA A 44 7.00 19.56 0.98
CA ALA A 44 6.57 20.93 0.68
C ALA A 44 5.55 20.91 -0.47
N ASN A 45 4.42 20.20 -0.27
CA ASN A 45 3.47 19.84 -1.33
C ASN A 45 4.10 18.96 -2.44
N GLY A 46 5.03 18.08 -2.04
CA GLY A 46 5.66 17.11 -2.94
C GLY A 46 4.68 16.03 -3.39
N THR A 47 4.98 15.32 -4.48
CA THR A 47 4.11 14.26 -5.02
C THR A 47 4.72 12.88 -4.83
N ILE A 48 3.92 11.93 -4.33
CA ILE A 48 4.19 10.50 -4.39
C ILE A 48 3.28 9.90 -5.46
N ASP A 49 3.87 9.50 -6.60
CA ASP A 49 3.15 8.93 -7.75
C ASP A 49 3.38 7.41 -7.80
N GLY A 50 2.30 6.65 -7.64
CA GLY A 50 2.34 5.19 -7.61
C GLY A 50 2.44 4.51 -8.98
N GLN A 51 2.28 5.27 -10.07
CA GLN A 51 2.25 4.73 -11.45
C GLN A 51 1.34 3.49 -11.61
N GLY A 52 0.17 3.53 -10.97
CA GLY A 52 -0.74 2.40 -10.83
C GLY A 52 -1.37 1.87 -12.12
N ALA A 53 -1.17 2.51 -13.27
CA ALA A 53 -1.80 2.14 -14.54
C ALA A 53 -1.64 0.65 -14.88
N ILE A 54 -0.43 0.11 -14.77
CA ILE A 54 -0.18 -1.30 -15.07
C ILE A 54 -0.91 -2.26 -14.11
N TRP A 55 -1.05 -1.86 -12.84
CA TRP A 55 -1.78 -2.63 -11.83
C TRP A 55 -3.29 -2.61 -12.09
N TRP A 56 -3.81 -1.48 -12.57
CA TRP A 56 -5.20 -1.35 -12.98
C TRP A 56 -5.48 -2.23 -14.19
N ASP A 57 -4.60 -2.22 -15.20
CA ASP A 57 -4.72 -3.07 -16.38
C ASP A 57 -4.73 -4.55 -16.01
N TRP A 58 -3.80 -5.00 -15.17
CA TRP A 58 -3.79 -6.40 -14.72
C TRP A 58 -5.04 -6.77 -13.91
N PHE A 59 -5.56 -5.84 -13.11
CA PHE A 59 -6.78 -6.07 -12.34
C PHE A 59 -8.01 -6.17 -13.24
N TYR A 60 -8.22 -5.22 -14.15
CA TYR A 60 -9.38 -5.22 -15.05
C TYR A 60 -9.34 -6.37 -16.06
N ASN A 61 -8.14 -6.82 -16.44
CA ASN A 61 -7.96 -7.99 -17.31
C ASN A 61 -7.95 -9.32 -16.54
N ASN A 62 -8.15 -9.31 -15.21
CA ASN A 62 -8.14 -10.51 -14.35
C ASN A 62 -6.85 -11.35 -14.45
N THR A 63 -5.70 -10.71 -14.62
CA THR A 63 -4.39 -11.38 -14.74
C THR A 63 -3.56 -11.34 -13.45
N LEU A 64 -4.09 -10.76 -12.38
CA LEU A 64 -3.44 -10.75 -11.07
C LEU A 64 -3.69 -12.06 -10.31
N ASN A 65 -2.65 -12.53 -9.62
CA ASN A 65 -2.76 -13.66 -8.69
C ASN A 65 -3.06 -13.21 -7.25
N TYR A 66 -2.71 -11.97 -6.90
CA TYR A 66 -2.82 -11.43 -5.54
C TYR A 66 -3.39 -10.01 -5.53
N THR A 67 -3.89 -9.59 -4.37
CA THR A 67 -4.42 -8.22 -4.17
C THR A 67 -3.35 -7.18 -4.52
N ARG A 68 -3.74 -6.08 -5.18
CA ARG A 68 -2.84 -5.00 -5.60
C ARG A 68 -2.17 -4.31 -4.41
N PRO A 69 -0.98 -3.72 -4.59
CA PRO A 69 -0.31 -3.00 -3.51
C PRO A 69 -1.00 -1.67 -3.21
N HIS A 70 -0.92 -1.21 -1.96
CA HIS A 70 -1.28 0.16 -1.61
C HIS A 70 -0.13 1.12 -1.96
N LEU A 71 -0.41 2.42 -1.97
CA LEU A 71 0.65 3.41 -2.15
C LEU A 71 1.47 3.59 -0.86
N VAL A 72 0.81 3.86 0.27
CA VAL A 72 1.44 3.92 1.59
C VAL A 72 0.70 3.02 2.57
N GLU A 73 1.43 2.15 3.27
CA GLU A 73 0.88 1.34 4.35
C GLU A 73 1.83 1.28 5.55
N LEU A 74 1.29 1.63 6.70
CA LEU A 74 1.96 1.49 7.99
C LEU A 74 1.15 0.54 8.85
N MET A 75 1.79 -0.50 9.36
CA MET A 75 1.16 -1.52 10.19
C MET A 75 1.65 -1.44 11.63
N TYR A 76 0.79 -1.70 12.61
CA TYR A 76 1.21 -1.84 14.03
C TYR A 76 2.09 -0.70 14.57
N SER A 77 1.91 0.52 14.04
CA SER A 77 2.81 1.64 14.31
C SER A 77 2.14 2.69 15.18
N THR A 78 2.92 3.40 16.00
CA THR A 78 2.40 4.46 16.89
C THR A 78 3.00 5.81 16.56
N ASN A 79 2.22 6.88 16.70
CA ASN A 79 2.66 8.26 16.45
C ASN A 79 3.15 8.46 15.01
N VAL A 80 2.20 8.44 14.08
CA VAL A 80 2.43 8.60 12.64
C VAL A 80 1.91 9.95 12.21
N VAL A 81 2.70 10.71 11.46
CA VAL A 81 2.30 11.97 10.83
C VAL A 81 2.47 11.86 9.32
N ILE A 82 1.40 12.10 8.56
CA ILE A 82 1.46 12.18 7.09
C ILE A 82 0.88 13.52 6.65
N SER A 83 1.73 14.44 6.19
CA SER A 83 1.31 15.83 5.95
C SER A 83 1.98 16.48 4.74
N ASN A 84 1.33 17.50 4.17
CA ASN A 84 1.89 18.36 3.11
C ASN A 84 2.43 17.60 1.87
N LEU A 85 1.70 16.56 1.45
CA LEU A 85 2.01 15.73 0.29
C LEU A 85 0.78 15.56 -0.61
N THR A 86 1.03 15.36 -1.90
CA THR A 86 0.05 14.93 -2.90
C THR A 86 0.27 13.46 -3.23
N PHE A 87 -0.79 12.66 -3.21
CA PHE A 87 -0.76 11.25 -3.59
C PHE A 87 -1.44 11.07 -4.94
N LYS A 88 -0.77 10.39 -5.88
CA LYS A 88 -1.26 10.23 -7.25
C LYS A 88 -1.11 8.80 -7.76
N ASN A 89 -2.04 8.39 -8.62
CA ASN A 89 -2.02 7.12 -9.36
C ASN A 89 -1.71 5.90 -8.47
N SER A 90 -2.32 5.82 -7.30
CA SER A 90 -2.15 4.66 -6.42
C SER A 90 -2.61 3.37 -7.12
N PRO A 91 -1.84 2.26 -7.05
CA PRO A 91 -2.27 0.98 -7.60
C PRO A 91 -3.59 0.47 -6.99
N PHE A 92 -3.80 0.74 -5.69
CA PHE A 92 -5.04 0.46 -4.97
C PHE A 92 -5.34 1.60 -3.97
N TRP A 93 -5.46 1.34 -2.66
CA TRP A 93 -5.65 2.42 -1.66
C TRP A 93 -4.42 3.34 -1.53
N ASN A 94 -4.68 4.64 -1.36
CA ASN A 94 -3.63 5.66 -1.28
C ASN A 94 -2.86 5.61 0.06
N ILE A 95 -3.56 5.81 1.18
CA ILE A 95 -2.94 5.85 2.51
C ILE A 95 -3.67 4.85 3.39
N HIS A 96 -2.96 3.87 3.93
CA HIS A 96 -3.54 2.79 4.72
C HIS A 96 -2.76 2.51 6.01
N PRO A 97 -2.96 3.32 7.07
CA PRO A 97 -2.49 3.00 8.41
C PRO A 97 -3.43 1.93 9.00
N VAL A 98 -2.89 0.77 9.40
CA VAL A 98 -3.68 -0.35 9.94
C VAL A 98 -3.08 -0.89 11.22
N TYR A 99 -3.92 -1.11 12.23
CA TYR A 99 -3.48 -1.40 13.61
C TYR A 99 -2.53 -0.33 14.18
N CYS A 100 -2.62 0.89 13.65
CA CYS A 100 -1.86 2.02 14.13
C CYS A 100 -2.59 2.73 15.27
N ARG A 101 -1.83 3.45 16.10
CA ARG A 101 -2.34 4.30 17.18
C ARG A 101 -1.74 5.69 17.05
N LEU A 102 -2.55 6.74 17.26
CA LEU A 102 -2.13 8.15 17.08
C LEU A 102 -1.62 8.43 15.66
N VAL A 103 -2.53 8.59 14.72
CA VAL A 103 -2.24 8.93 13.32
C VAL A 103 -2.79 10.32 13.04
N PHE A 104 -1.95 11.20 12.50
CA PHE A 104 -2.24 12.61 12.23
C PHE A 104 -1.95 12.99 10.79
#